data_AF-A0A7W1YTY4-F1
#
_entry.id   AF-A0A7W1YTY4-F1
#
_cell.length_a   1.000
_cell.length_b   1.000
_cell.length_c   1.000
_cell.angle_alpha   90.00
_cell.angle_beta   90.00
_cell.angle_gamma   90.00
#
_symmetry.space_group_name_H-M   'P 1'
#
loop_
_entity.id
_entity.type
_entity.pdbx_description
1 polymer ?
#
loop_
_entity_poly.entity_id
_entity_poly.type
_entity_poly.pdbx_seq_one_letter_code
_entity_poly.pdbx_strand_id
1 'polypeptide(L)'
;LLAGAVAHRQAAAVATVALTEDGGAVDAVGAALAAVRGRAPFAELEQRLASMAAEIADAARDVRQVGEAIEEDPVRLEERRQRRALLRQLRRRHQVATLAELITLTGDKQRRLAALDDHDRQAAALEREQGQARADVAAAARVVGRERRAAAPGLAVAIEGRLHHLALAGARVEIEVAVDDPGDDVRFLFAANPGEPALPLAKVASGGELSRVMLALRLALGTAAGELTDDRAAVPTLVFDEVDAGIGGEAALAVGRALAAVAERSQVLVVTHLPQVAAFADAQVAVTKGEHQGRTVAGARLLDSDARIVELSRMLSGQPGSATARDHAEELLLVAARQRTGGAGVAAGPGSR
;
A
#
# COMPACT_ATOMS: atom_id res chain seq x y z
N LEU A 1 14.99 50.79 40.12
CA LEU A 1 15.34 52.21 39.94
C LEU A 1 14.10 53.05 39.69
N LEU A 2 13.46 53.02 38.51
CA LEU A 2 12.26 53.85 38.24
C LEU A 2 11.09 53.70 39.24
N ALA A 3 10.82 52.48 39.73
CA ALA A 3 9.71 52.23 40.67
C ALA A 3 9.92 52.84 42.07
N GLY A 4 11.13 53.26 42.41
CA GLY A 4 11.49 53.87 43.69
C GLY A 4 12.17 55.25 43.55
N ALA A 5 12.28 55.79 42.33
CA ALA A 5 12.99 57.04 42.05
C ALA A 5 12.47 58.20 42.91
N VAL A 6 11.14 58.33 43.03
CA VAL A 6 10.47 59.33 43.89
C VAL A 6 10.85 59.14 45.37
N ALA A 7 10.80 57.91 45.88
CA ALA A 7 11.13 57.62 47.27
C ALA A 7 12.62 57.86 47.57
N HIS A 8 13.51 57.55 46.64
CA HIS A 8 14.94 57.81 46.78
C HIS A 8 15.27 59.31 46.73
N ARG A 9 14.61 60.08 45.85
CA ARG A 9 14.76 61.54 45.79
C ARG A 9 14.20 62.23 47.05
N GLN A 10 13.06 61.76 47.55
CA GLN A 10 12.49 62.24 48.82
C GLN A 10 13.43 61.96 49.99
N ALA A 11 14.03 60.77 50.06
CA ALA A 11 15.00 60.44 51.10
C ALA A 11 16.25 61.34 51.03
N ALA A 12 16.77 61.60 49.82
CA ALA A 12 17.90 62.50 49.61
C ALA A 12 17.56 63.96 50.00
N ALA A 13 16.34 64.42 49.70
CA ALA A 13 15.88 65.75 50.10
C ALA A 13 15.79 65.89 51.63
N VAL A 14 15.18 64.91 52.32
CA VAL A 14 15.10 64.88 53.79
C VAL A 14 16.48 64.89 54.43
N ALA A 15 17.41 64.07 53.92
CA ALA A 15 18.78 64.02 54.42
C ALA A 15 19.55 65.34 54.15
N THR A 16 19.35 65.94 52.98
CA THR A 16 19.98 67.24 52.64
C THR A 16 19.49 68.34 53.58
N VAL A 17 18.18 68.38 53.85
CA VAL A 17 17.56 69.33 54.80
C VAL A 17 18.16 69.18 56.20
N ALA A 18 18.20 67.96 56.75
CA ALA A 18 18.75 67.71 58.08
C ALA A 18 20.22 68.12 58.23
N LEU A 19 20.99 68.09 57.14
CA LEU A 19 22.40 68.47 57.13
C LEU A 19 22.62 69.98 56.95
N THR A 20 21.75 70.67 56.19
CA THR A 20 22.05 72.02 55.65
C THR A 20 21.05 73.13 55.97
N GLU A 21 19.83 72.83 56.42
CA GLU A 21 18.89 73.89 56.85
C GLU A 21 19.33 74.56 58.15
N ASP A 22 18.76 75.74 58.44
CA ASP A 22 19.06 76.55 59.61
C ASP A 22 18.98 75.73 60.91
N GLY A 23 20.11 75.60 61.61
CA GLY A 23 20.23 74.79 62.83
C GLY A 23 20.48 73.29 62.58
N GLY A 24 20.73 72.89 61.34
CA GLY A 24 21.14 71.56 60.92
C GLY A 24 22.58 71.22 61.33
N ALA A 25 23.05 70.04 60.92
CA ALA A 25 24.35 69.52 61.38
C ALA A 25 25.53 70.43 61.03
N VAL A 26 25.53 71.07 59.85
CA VAL A 26 26.59 72.02 59.44
C VAL A 26 26.61 73.24 60.35
N ASP A 27 25.44 73.84 60.63
CA ASP A 27 25.32 75.03 61.47
C ASP A 27 25.64 74.73 62.94
N ALA A 28 25.17 73.60 63.47
CA ALA A 28 25.41 73.20 64.84
C ALA A 28 26.91 72.97 65.10
N VAL A 29 27.60 72.29 64.19
CA VAL A 29 29.06 72.09 64.28
C VAL A 29 29.80 73.39 64.00
N GLY A 30 29.31 74.23 63.08
CA GLY A 30 29.86 75.56 62.79
C GLY A 30 29.80 76.50 64.00
N ALA A 31 28.69 76.52 64.73
CA ALA A 31 28.52 77.30 65.95
C ALA A 31 29.43 76.79 67.09
N ALA A 32 29.54 75.47 67.25
CA ALA A 32 30.47 74.86 68.21
C ALA A 32 31.92 75.23 67.89
N LEU A 33 32.31 75.19 66.61
CA LEU A 33 33.63 75.60 66.13
C LEU A 33 33.89 77.09 66.40
N ALA A 34 32.91 77.97 66.13
CA ALA A 34 33.04 79.40 66.37
C ALA A 34 33.22 79.75 67.86
N ALA A 35 32.58 79.00 68.76
CA ALA A 35 32.69 79.21 70.21
C ALA A 35 34.09 78.91 70.77
N VAL A 36 34.81 77.96 70.16
CA VAL A 36 36.15 77.52 70.62
C VAL A 36 37.30 78.13 69.83
N ARG A 37 37.04 78.71 68.65
CA ARG A 37 38.04 79.23 67.72
C ARG A 37 39.03 80.20 68.38
N GLY A 38 40.32 79.95 68.20
CA GLY A 38 41.41 80.83 68.66
C GLY A 38 41.63 80.82 70.17
N ARG A 39 41.03 79.85 70.90
CA ARG A 39 41.19 79.70 72.35
C ARG A 39 42.15 78.55 72.65
N ALA A 40 43.31 78.88 73.23
CA ALA A 40 44.41 77.92 73.47
C ALA A 40 44.01 76.58 74.13
N PRO A 41 43.10 76.52 75.12
CA PRO A 41 42.70 75.25 75.74
C PRO A 41 41.97 74.29 74.79
N PHE A 42 41.47 74.76 73.65
CA PHE A 42 40.61 74.00 72.75
C PHE A 42 41.25 73.72 71.38
N ALA A 43 42.55 73.95 71.18
CA ALA A 43 43.20 73.85 69.86
C ALA A 43 43.00 72.50 69.15
N GLU A 44 43.11 71.38 69.87
CA GLU A 44 42.88 70.04 69.30
C GLU A 44 41.40 69.82 68.95
N LEU A 45 40.48 70.33 69.78
CA LEU A 45 39.05 70.25 69.53
C LEU A 45 38.60 71.16 68.39
N GLU A 46 39.23 72.32 68.22
CA GLU A 46 39.04 73.23 67.09
C GLU A 46 39.38 72.50 65.77
N GLN A 47 40.52 71.81 65.70
CA GLN A 47 40.93 71.05 64.52
C GLN A 47 39.96 69.89 64.22
N ARG A 48 39.49 69.18 65.25
CA ARG A 48 38.50 68.09 65.11
C ARG A 48 37.13 68.60 64.65
N LEU A 49 36.65 69.71 65.21
CA LEU A 49 35.38 70.33 64.82
C LEU A 49 35.44 70.90 63.40
N ALA A 50 36.57 71.46 62.99
CA ALA A 50 36.78 71.91 61.61
C ALA A 50 36.77 70.74 60.60
N SER A 51 37.39 69.61 60.96
CA SER A 51 37.36 68.39 60.15
C SER A 51 35.94 67.80 60.05
N MET A 52 35.20 67.72 61.15
CA MET A 52 33.80 67.28 61.14
C MET A 52 32.90 68.21 60.32
N ALA A 53 33.08 69.52 60.42
CA ALA A 53 32.32 70.48 59.62
C ALA A 53 32.54 70.27 58.11
N ALA A 54 33.78 70.01 57.70
CA ALA A 54 34.12 69.71 56.31
C ALA A 54 33.49 68.38 55.84
N GLU A 55 33.62 67.31 56.61
CA GLU A 55 33.03 65.99 56.26
C GLU A 55 31.50 66.04 56.18
N ILE A 56 30.83 66.76 57.08
CA ILE A 56 29.37 66.93 57.04
C ILE A 56 28.95 67.77 55.83
N ALA A 57 29.71 68.82 55.50
CA ALA A 57 29.46 69.63 54.31
C ALA A 57 29.66 68.82 53.01
N ASP A 58 30.65 67.94 52.96
CA ASP A 58 30.92 67.06 51.83
C ASP A 58 29.82 66.01 51.68
N ALA A 59 29.44 65.33 52.77
CA ALA A 59 28.32 64.39 52.77
C ALA A 59 27.00 65.05 52.33
N ALA A 60 26.75 66.30 52.74
CA ALA A 60 25.58 67.05 52.32
C ALA A 60 25.59 67.37 50.82
N ARG A 61 26.76 67.68 50.25
CA ARG A 61 26.92 67.88 48.80
C ARG A 61 26.69 66.58 48.04
N ASP A 62 27.25 65.47 48.51
CA ASP A 62 27.13 64.17 47.85
C ASP A 62 25.69 63.66 47.87
N VAL A 63 25.00 63.74 49.02
CA VAL A 63 23.58 63.34 49.14
C VAL A 63 22.71 64.16 48.19
N ARG A 64 22.96 65.47 48.09
CA ARG A 64 22.25 66.35 47.15
C ARG A 64 22.52 65.95 45.70
N GLN A 65 23.78 65.77 45.33
CA GLN A 65 24.18 65.40 43.97
C GLN A 65 23.59 64.04 43.55
N VAL A 66 23.63 63.05 44.44
CA VAL A 66 23.00 61.74 44.20
C VAL A 66 21.48 61.88 44.07
N GLY A 67 20.84 62.70 44.93
CA GLY A 67 19.41 62.98 44.87
C GLY A 67 18.95 63.63 43.56
N GLU A 68 19.70 64.63 43.09
CA GLU A 68 19.44 65.36 41.84
C GLU A 68 19.69 64.50 40.59
N ALA A 69 20.65 63.57 40.66
CA ALA A 69 20.94 62.63 39.58
C ALA A 69 19.89 61.52 39.41
N ILE A 70 18.96 61.36 40.36
CA ILE A 70 17.88 60.37 40.25
C ILE A 70 16.81 60.90 39.28
N GLU A 71 16.76 60.34 38.08
CA GLU A 71 15.73 60.62 37.08
C GLU A 71 14.40 59.94 37.44
N GLU A 72 13.35 60.75 37.56
CA GLU A 72 11.97 60.28 37.65
C GLU A 72 11.35 60.29 36.26
N ASP A 73 11.04 59.11 35.73
CA ASP A 73 10.32 58.95 34.47
C ASP A 73 9.01 58.18 34.71
N PRO A 74 7.96 58.86 35.21
CA PRO A 74 6.69 58.22 35.54
C PRO A 74 5.96 57.70 34.31
N VAL A 75 6.12 58.36 33.16
CA VAL A 75 5.51 57.94 31.89
C VAL A 75 6.09 56.59 31.46
N ARG A 76 7.42 56.47 31.41
CA ARG A 76 8.08 55.21 31.06
C ARG A 76 7.83 54.11 32.08
N LEU A 77 7.70 54.44 33.37
CA LEU A 77 7.31 53.47 34.39
C LEU A 77 5.92 52.91 34.10
N GLU A 78 4.96 53.77 33.75
CA GLU A 78 3.60 53.36 33.44
C GLU A 78 3.53 52.54 32.15
N GLU A 79 4.24 52.93 31.09
CA GLU A 79 4.38 52.13 29.85
C GLU A 79 4.88 50.70 30.15
N ARG A 80 5.88 50.57 31.04
CA ARG A 80 6.42 49.27 31.43
C ARG A 80 5.44 48.45 32.26
N ARG A 81 4.65 49.10 33.12
CA ARG A 81 3.56 48.45 33.88
C ARG A 81 2.47 47.93 32.95
N GLN A 82 2.02 48.75 32.00
CA GLN A 82 1.03 48.37 30.99
C GLN A 82 1.53 47.22 30.12
N ARG A 83 2.76 47.29 29.60
CA ARG A 83 3.40 46.20 28.85
C ARG A 83 3.39 44.90 29.65
N ARG A 84 3.75 44.95 30.94
CA ARG A 84 3.77 43.76 31.81
C ARG A 84 2.36 43.21 32.10
N ALA A 85 1.37 44.08 32.27
CA ALA A 85 -0.03 43.70 32.43
C ALA A 85 -0.56 42.98 31.18
N LEU A 86 -0.30 43.53 29.99
CA LEU A 86 -0.66 42.92 28.71
C LEU A 86 -0.05 41.52 28.56
N LEU A 87 1.25 41.38 28.84
CA LEU A 87 1.93 40.08 28.76
C LEU A 87 1.34 39.03 29.73
N ARG A 88 0.92 39.44 30.93
CA ARG A 88 0.22 38.56 31.88
C ARG A 88 -1.17 38.18 31.40
N GLN A 89 -1.91 39.13 30.85
CA GLN A 89 -3.24 38.90 30.28
C GLN A 89 -3.17 37.91 29.11
N LEU A 90 -2.21 38.07 28.20
CA LEU A 90 -2.00 37.16 27.08
C LEU A 90 -1.65 35.74 27.56
N ARG A 91 -0.75 35.60 28.53
CA ARG A 91 -0.42 34.30 29.14
C ARG A 91 -1.64 33.63 29.77
N ARG A 92 -2.48 34.38 30.51
CA ARG A 92 -3.72 33.84 31.09
C ARG A 92 -4.75 33.45 30.02
N ARG A 93 -4.98 34.31 29.03
CA ARG A 93 -5.92 34.05 27.92
C ARG A 93 -5.56 32.78 27.15
N HIS A 94 -4.27 32.53 26.97
CA HIS A 94 -3.77 31.36 26.25
C HIS A 94 -3.36 30.20 27.17
N GLN A 95 -3.60 30.31 28.48
CA GLN A 95 -3.36 29.26 29.48
C GLN A 95 -1.91 28.73 29.48
N VAL A 96 -0.92 29.62 29.35
CA VAL A 96 0.51 29.26 29.30
C VAL A 96 1.28 29.80 30.50
N ALA A 97 2.19 28.97 31.00
CA ALA A 97 3.00 29.23 32.18
C ALA A 97 4.19 30.15 31.88
N THR A 98 4.66 30.24 30.64
CA THR A 98 5.81 31.07 30.29
C THR A 98 5.58 31.94 29.05
N LEU A 99 6.41 32.97 28.86
CA LEU A 99 6.40 33.76 27.61
C LEU A 99 6.98 32.96 26.44
N ALA A 100 7.91 32.04 26.69
CA ALA A 100 8.43 31.14 25.68
C ALA A 100 7.32 30.25 25.10
N GLU A 101 6.50 29.64 25.97
CA GLU A 101 5.32 28.88 25.55
C GLU A 101 4.33 29.72 24.74
N LEU A 102 4.11 30.99 25.11
CA LEU A 102 3.23 31.90 24.35
C LEU A 102 3.75 32.14 22.93
N ILE A 103 5.06 32.32 22.77
CA ILE A 103 5.70 32.51 21.47
C ILE A 103 5.59 31.24 20.62
N THR A 104 5.90 30.08 21.20
CA THR A 104 5.77 28.78 20.53
C THR A 104 4.33 28.56 20.04
N LEU A 105 3.34 28.75 20.93
CA LEU A 105 1.92 28.62 20.61
C LEU A 105 1.49 29.57 19.48
N THR A 106 2.05 30.78 19.44
CA THR A 106 1.77 31.74 18.36
C THR A 106 2.31 31.24 17.03
N GLY A 107 3.54 30.72 17.02
CA GLY A 107 4.14 30.12 15.83
C GLY A 107 3.36 28.89 15.34
N ASP A 108 2.91 28.02 16.25
CA ASP A 108 2.07 26.86 15.90
C ASP A 108 0.74 27.29 15.28
N LYS A 109 0.08 28.30 15.86
CA LYS A 109 -1.17 28.85 15.35
C LYS A 109 -1.01 29.49 13.98
N GLN A 110 0.08 30.24 13.75
CA GLN A 110 0.39 30.84 12.46
C GLN A 110 0.64 29.78 11.39
N ARG A 111 1.42 28.73 11.70
CA ARG A 111 1.62 27.60 10.79
C ARG A 111 0.31 26.90 10.46
N ARG A 112 -0.51 26.62 11.48
CA ARG A 112 -1.81 25.98 11.28
C ARG A 112 -2.75 26.84 10.46
N LEU A 113 -2.79 28.15 10.69
CA LEU A 113 -3.60 29.07 9.90
C LEU A 113 -3.14 29.11 8.44
N ALA A 114 -1.84 29.20 8.19
CA ALA A 114 -1.29 29.17 6.84
C ALA A 114 -1.60 27.85 6.11
N ALA A 115 -1.57 26.71 6.82
CA ALA A 115 -1.98 25.43 6.25
C ALA A 115 -3.49 25.41 5.94
N LEU A 116 -4.32 25.97 6.81
CA LEU A 116 -5.76 26.09 6.60
C LEU A 116 -6.10 26.99 5.40
N ASP A 117 -5.40 28.11 5.24
CA ASP A 117 -5.58 29.04 4.12
C ASP A 117 -5.14 28.45 2.76
N ASP A 118 -4.26 27.43 2.77
CA ASP A 118 -3.80 26.74 1.55
C ASP A 118 -4.64 25.51 1.19
N HIS A 119 -5.55 25.06 2.05
CA HIS A 119 -6.34 23.85 1.82
C HIS A 119 -7.22 23.94 0.57
N ASP A 120 -7.84 25.07 0.28
CA ASP A 120 -8.65 25.22 -0.94
C ASP A 120 -7.79 25.05 -2.21
N ARG A 121 -6.55 25.53 -2.18
CA ARG A 121 -5.60 25.33 -3.29
C ARG A 121 -5.15 23.88 -3.41
N GLN A 122 -4.88 23.23 -2.27
CA GLN A 122 -4.49 21.82 -2.23
C GLN A 122 -5.63 20.90 -2.68
N ALA A 123 -6.85 21.14 -2.21
CA ALA A 123 -8.04 20.43 -2.64
C ALA A 123 -8.25 20.58 -4.14
N ALA A 124 -8.20 21.81 -4.66
CA ALA A 124 -8.31 22.06 -6.10
C ALA A 124 -7.18 21.40 -6.91
N ALA A 125 -5.96 21.27 -6.35
CA ALA A 125 -4.87 20.54 -6.99
C ALA A 125 -5.13 19.04 -7.04
N LEU A 126 -5.53 18.43 -5.91
CA LEU A 126 -5.85 17.02 -5.81
C LEU A 126 -7.07 16.64 -6.66
N GLU A 127 -8.08 17.50 -6.76
CA GLU A 127 -9.23 17.30 -7.66
C GLU A 127 -8.81 17.28 -9.13
N ARG A 128 -7.88 18.17 -9.53
CA ARG A 128 -7.30 18.15 -10.88
C ARG A 128 -6.48 16.87 -11.12
N GLU A 129 -5.65 16.47 -10.16
CA GLU A 129 -4.87 15.23 -10.25
C GLU A 129 -5.76 13.99 -10.33
N GLN A 130 -6.82 13.92 -9.52
CA GLN A 130 -7.81 12.85 -9.57
C GLN A 130 -8.54 12.84 -10.93
N GLY A 131 -8.93 14.01 -11.44
CA GLY A 131 -9.56 14.15 -12.75
C GLY A 131 -8.66 13.64 -13.87
N GLN A 132 -7.39 14.02 -13.85
CA GLN A 132 -6.40 13.56 -14.83
C GLN A 132 -6.19 12.04 -14.74
N ALA A 133 -5.97 11.50 -13.54
CA ALA A 133 -5.79 10.06 -13.35
C ALA A 133 -7.01 9.26 -13.83
N ARG A 134 -8.23 9.74 -13.58
CA ARG A 134 -9.46 9.11 -14.12
C ARG A 134 -9.51 9.15 -15.64
N ALA A 135 -9.10 10.25 -16.26
CA ALA A 135 -9.04 10.37 -17.72
C ALA A 135 -8.00 9.40 -18.31
N ASP A 136 -6.85 9.24 -17.65
CA ASP A 136 -5.79 8.33 -18.08
C ASP A 136 -6.23 6.87 -17.99
N VAL A 137 -6.88 6.48 -16.88
CA VAL A 137 -7.48 5.14 -16.72
C VAL A 137 -8.53 4.89 -17.82
N ALA A 138 -9.43 5.84 -18.07
CA ALA A 138 -10.44 5.70 -19.12
C ALA A 138 -9.83 5.61 -20.52
N ALA A 139 -8.72 6.31 -20.79
CA ALA A 139 -7.99 6.18 -22.04
C ALA A 139 -7.34 4.80 -22.19
N ALA A 140 -6.68 4.31 -21.14
CA ALA A 140 -6.08 2.97 -21.11
C ALA A 140 -7.12 1.86 -21.27
N ALA A 141 -8.25 1.95 -20.55
CA ALA A 141 -9.35 1.01 -20.63
C ALA A 141 -9.92 0.93 -22.06
N ARG A 142 -10.08 2.06 -22.76
CA ARG A 142 -10.51 2.08 -24.17
C ARG A 142 -9.55 1.35 -25.09
N VAL A 143 -8.24 1.50 -24.88
CA VAL A 143 -7.22 0.79 -25.66
C VAL A 143 -7.33 -0.71 -25.42
N VAL A 144 -7.28 -1.16 -24.16
CA VAL A 144 -7.40 -2.58 -23.79
C VAL A 144 -8.72 -3.18 -24.31
N GLY A 145 -9.82 -2.45 -24.19
CA GLY A 145 -11.13 -2.89 -24.65
C GLY A 145 -11.23 -3.07 -26.15
N ARG A 146 -10.58 -2.21 -26.93
CA ARG A 146 -10.52 -2.37 -28.39
C ARG A 146 -9.77 -3.65 -28.75
N GLU A 147 -8.58 -3.86 -28.17
CA GLU A 147 -7.76 -5.04 -28.48
C GLU A 147 -8.47 -6.35 -28.05
N ARG A 148 -9.10 -6.37 -26.87
CA ARG A 148 -9.88 -7.52 -26.40
C ARG A 148 -11.08 -7.82 -27.30
N ARG A 149 -11.85 -6.81 -27.69
CA ARG A 149 -13.00 -6.99 -28.61
C ARG A 149 -12.55 -7.46 -29.99
N ALA A 150 -11.37 -7.05 -30.46
CA ALA A 150 -10.81 -7.53 -31.71
C ALA A 150 -10.36 -9.00 -31.62
N ALA A 151 -9.78 -9.42 -30.50
CA ALA A 151 -9.27 -10.78 -30.30
C ALA A 151 -10.36 -11.81 -29.92
N ALA A 152 -11.41 -11.36 -29.21
CA ALA A 152 -12.46 -12.21 -28.67
C ALA A 152 -13.10 -13.16 -29.71
N PRO A 153 -13.53 -12.71 -30.91
CA PRO A 153 -14.12 -13.59 -31.91
C PRO A 153 -13.16 -14.68 -32.40
N GLY A 154 -11.87 -14.34 -32.58
CA GLY A 154 -10.86 -15.29 -33.03
C GLY A 154 -10.60 -16.39 -32.00
N LEU A 155 -10.53 -16.01 -30.71
CA LEU A 155 -10.38 -16.98 -29.62
C LEU A 155 -11.62 -17.86 -29.48
N ALA A 156 -12.83 -17.29 -29.56
CA ALA A 156 -14.08 -18.04 -29.52
C ALA A 156 -14.14 -19.12 -30.61
N VAL A 157 -13.90 -18.75 -31.87
CA VAL A 157 -13.88 -19.68 -33.01
C VAL A 157 -12.82 -20.77 -32.83
N ALA A 158 -11.65 -20.42 -32.31
CA ALA A 158 -10.59 -21.40 -32.04
C ALA A 158 -11.02 -22.43 -30.98
N ILE A 159 -11.72 -22.00 -29.92
CA ILE A 159 -12.25 -22.90 -28.88
C ILE A 159 -13.36 -23.77 -29.46
N GLU A 160 -14.34 -23.18 -30.17
CA GLU A 160 -15.45 -23.90 -30.80
C GLU A 160 -14.97 -24.99 -31.76
N GLY A 161 -13.99 -24.68 -32.62
CA GLY A 161 -13.40 -25.65 -33.54
C GLY A 161 -12.77 -26.85 -32.83
N ARG A 162 -12.22 -26.66 -31.62
CA ARG A 162 -11.71 -27.77 -30.80
C ARG A 162 -12.85 -28.55 -30.14
N LEU A 163 -13.87 -27.86 -29.63
CA LEU A 163 -15.03 -28.48 -28.97
C LEU A 163 -15.78 -29.43 -29.90
N HIS A 164 -15.86 -29.13 -31.19
CA HIS A 164 -16.47 -30.02 -32.17
C HIS A 164 -15.84 -31.41 -32.21
N HIS A 165 -14.53 -31.50 -31.99
CA HIS A 165 -13.81 -32.76 -31.92
C HIS A 165 -13.88 -33.42 -30.53
N LEU A 166 -14.32 -32.69 -29.50
CA LEU A 166 -14.41 -33.16 -28.11
C LEU A 166 -15.85 -33.47 -27.71
N ALA A 167 -16.60 -34.11 -28.61
CA ALA A 167 -18.00 -34.52 -28.41
C ALA A 167 -18.99 -33.37 -28.16
N LEU A 168 -18.64 -32.13 -28.50
CA LEU A 168 -19.43 -30.93 -28.29
C LEU A 168 -19.63 -30.18 -29.62
N ALA A 169 -20.08 -30.90 -30.65
CA ALA A 169 -20.27 -30.37 -32.01
C ALA A 169 -21.35 -29.30 -32.14
N GLY A 170 -22.27 -29.21 -31.17
CA GLY A 170 -23.29 -28.18 -31.13
C GLY A 170 -22.97 -27.01 -30.21
N ALA A 171 -21.80 -27.02 -29.58
CA ALA A 171 -21.45 -26.03 -28.57
C ALA A 171 -21.09 -24.69 -29.20
N ARG A 172 -21.43 -23.61 -28.51
CA ARG A 172 -21.07 -22.23 -28.86
C ARG A 172 -20.34 -21.57 -27.72
N VAL A 173 -19.36 -20.76 -28.07
CA VAL A 173 -18.55 -19.97 -27.14
C VAL A 173 -18.62 -18.52 -27.56
N GLU A 174 -18.95 -17.65 -26.60
CA GLU A 174 -18.96 -16.21 -26.82
C GLU A 174 -18.07 -15.56 -25.76
N ILE A 175 -17.29 -14.55 -26.15
CA ILE A 175 -16.44 -13.80 -25.23
C ILE A 175 -16.92 -12.36 -25.26
N GLU A 176 -17.63 -11.97 -24.21
CA GLU A 176 -18.15 -10.62 -24.05
C GLU A 176 -17.14 -9.77 -23.31
N VAL A 177 -16.85 -8.58 -23.86
CA VAL A 177 -16.01 -7.57 -23.23
C VAL A 177 -16.90 -6.39 -22.86
N ALA A 178 -16.99 -6.07 -21.58
CA ALA A 178 -17.85 -4.99 -21.11
C ALA A 178 -17.53 -3.65 -21.78
N VAL A 179 -18.56 -2.79 -21.87
CA VAL A 179 -18.41 -1.45 -22.45
C VAL A 179 -17.83 -0.48 -21.42
N ASP A 180 -18.29 -0.55 -20.17
CA ASP A 180 -17.95 0.40 -19.11
C ASP A 180 -16.61 0.09 -18.44
N ASP A 181 -16.29 -1.21 -18.28
CA ASP A 181 -15.01 -1.67 -17.75
C ASP A 181 -14.39 -2.77 -18.61
N PRO A 182 -13.96 -2.42 -19.82
CA PRO A 182 -13.31 -3.39 -20.70
C PRO A 182 -11.94 -3.88 -20.19
N GLY A 183 -11.39 -3.24 -19.16
CA GLY A 183 -10.11 -3.59 -18.52
C GLY A 183 -10.26 -4.75 -17.54
N ASP A 184 -11.41 -4.86 -16.87
CA ASP A 184 -11.62 -5.86 -15.83
C ASP A 184 -12.74 -6.86 -16.15
N ASP A 185 -13.83 -6.47 -16.82
CA ASP A 185 -14.99 -7.35 -17.03
C ASP A 185 -15.00 -7.99 -18.43
N VAL A 186 -14.48 -9.23 -18.48
CA VAL A 186 -14.52 -10.13 -19.65
C VAL A 186 -15.20 -11.43 -19.24
N ARG A 187 -16.26 -11.80 -19.97
CA ARG A 187 -17.08 -12.97 -19.65
C ARG A 187 -17.02 -13.98 -20.77
N PHE A 188 -16.68 -15.22 -20.40
CA PHE A 188 -16.76 -16.37 -21.28
C PHE A 188 -18.14 -17.02 -21.10
N LEU A 189 -18.93 -16.95 -22.16
CA LEU A 189 -20.24 -17.56 -22.24
C LEU A 189 -20.16 -18.86 -23.04
N PHE A 190 -21.00 -19.82 -22.66
CA PHE A 190 -21.05 -21.14 -23.25
C PHE A 190 -22.49 -21.61 -23.37
N ALA A 191 -22.80 -22.21 -24.52
CA ALA A 191 -24.01 -23.00 -24.73
C ALA A 191 -23.56 -24.41 -25.14
N ALA A 192 -24.04 -25.44 -24.44
CA ALA A 192 -23.66 -26.82 -24.73
C ALA A 192 -24.33 -27.33 -26.01
N ASN A 193 -25.61 -26.98 -26.20
CA ASN A 193 -26.41 -27.47 -27.31
C ASN A 193 -26.92 -26.34 -28.22
N PRO A 194 -27.20 -26.64 -29.51
CA PRO A 194 -27.80 -25.69 -30.42
C PRO A 194 -29.17 -25.24 -29.93
N GLY A 195 -29.41 -23.93 -29.91
CA GLY A 195 -30.70 -23.35 -29.50
C GLY A 195 -30.81 -23.03 -28.01
N GLU A 196 -29.83 -23.42 -27.19
CA GLU A 196 -29.71 -22.95 -25.80
C GLU A 196 -29.06 -21.56 -25.75
N PRO A 197 -29.47 -20.70 -24.79
CA PRO A 197 -28.80 -19.42 -24.59
C PRO A 197 -27.38 -19.64 -24.04
N ALA A 198 -26.41 -18.87 -24.53
CA ALA A 198 -25.08 -18.85 -23.94
C ALA A 198 -25.15 -18.18 -22.55
N LEU A 199 -24.66 -18.86 -21.51
CA LEU A 199 -24.57 -18.29 -20.16
C LEU A 199 -23.13 -18.42 -19.65
N PRO A 200 -22.75 -17.71 -18.57
CA PRO A 200 -21.40 -17.79 -18.03
C PRO A 200 -20.97 -19.23 -17.74
N LEU A 201 -19.76 -19.63 -18.13
CA LEU A 201 -19.24 -21.00 -18.01
C LEU A 201 -19.51 -21.66 -16.65
N ALA A 202 -19.36 -20.89 -15.57
CA ALA A 202 -19.59 -21.36 -14.19
C ALA A 202 -21.03 -21.82 -13.89
N LYS A 203 -22.00 -21.50 -14.75
CA LYS A 203 -23.43 -21.77 -14.53
C LYS A 203 -24.02 -22.87 -15.43
N VAL A 204 -23.30 -23.31 -16.46
CA VAL A 204 -23.91 -24.09 -17.56
C VAL A 204 -23.42 -25.53 -17.63
N ALA A 205 -22.12 -25.73 -17.44
CA ALA A 205 -21.50 -26.99 -17.82
C ALA A 205 -21.60 -28.03 -16.71
N SER A 206 -21.94 -29.27 -17.09
CA SER A 206 -21.63 -30.44 -16.26
C SER A 206 -20.11 -30.54 -16.04
N GLY A 207 -19.67 -31.27 -15.00
CA GLY A 207 -18.24 -31.41 -14.67
C GLY A 207 -17.39 -31.80 -15.88
N GLY A 208 -17.82 -32.82 -16.64
CA GLY A 208 -17.12 -33.27 -17.83
C GLY A 208 -17.14 -32.30 -19.02
N GLU A 209 -18.24 -31.58 -19.25
CA GLU A 209 -18.30 -30.55 -20.31
C GLU A 209 -17.36 -29.39 -20.01
N LEU A 210 -17.32 -28.94 -18.76
CA LEU A 210 -16.42 -27.87 -18.34
C LEU A 210 -14.95 -28.29 -18.52
N SER A 211 -14.61 -29.51 -18.11
CA SER A 211 -13.26 -30.07 -18.31
C SER A 211 -12.87 -30.12 -19.78
N ARG A 212 -13.81 -30.46 -20.68
CA ARG A 212 -13.56 -30.44 -22.13
C ARG A 212 -13.43 -29.03 -22.70
N VAL A 213 -14.20 -28.06 -22.20
CA VAL A 213 -14.04 -26.63 -22.55
C VAL A 213 -12.67 -26.10 -22.11
N MET A 214 -12.23 -26.43 -20.90
CA MET A 214 -10.92 -26.03 -20.41
C MET A 214 -9.79 -26.68 -21.22
N LEU A 215 -9.95 -27.94 -21.64
CA LEU A 215 -9.02 -28.62 -22.53
C LEU A 215 -8.95 -27.92 -23.92
N ALA A 216 -10.10 -27.60 -24.50
CA ALA A 216 -10.19 -26.86 -25.76
C ALA A 216 -9.54 -25.48 -25.67
N LEU A 217 -9.78 -24.75 -24.57
CA LEU A 217 -9.17 -23.46 -24.30
C LEU A 217 -7.65 -23.58 -24.18
N ARG A 218 -7.15 -24.56 -23.42
CA ARG A 218 -5.70 -24.78 -23.26
C ARG A 218 -5.01 -25.07 -24.60
N LEU A 219 -5.64 -25.86 -25.46
CA LEU A 219 -5.16 -26.14 -26.82
C LEU A 219 -5.21 -24.89 -27.71
N ALA A 220 -6.32 -24.15 -27.69
CA ALA A 220 -6.47 -22.91 -28.47
C ALA A 220 -5.38 -21.90 -28.10
N LEU A 221 -5.14 -21.69 -26.80
CA LEU A 221 -4.09 -20.81 -26.29
C LEU A 221 -2.68 -21.36 -26.61
N GLY A 222 -2.46 -22.67 -26.54
CA GLY A 222 -1.18 -23.29 -26.90
C GLY A 222 -0.83 -23.17 -28.38
N THR A 223 -1.84 -23.08 -29.26
CA THR A 223 -1.64 -22.88 -30.71
C THR A 223 -1.64 -21.41 -31.15
N ALA A 224 -2.36 -20.55 -30.43
CA ALA A 224 -2.42 -19.11 -30.71
C ALA A 224 -1.23 -18.35 -30.10
N ALA A 225 -0.71 -18.82 -28.95
CA ALA A 225 0.49 -18.31 -28.33
C ALA A 225 1.72 -19.03 -28.89
N GLY A 226 2.17 -18.59 -30.07
CA GLY A 226 3.60 -18.57 -30.32
C GLY A 226 4.21 -17.76 -29.18
N GLU A 227 4.82 -18.48 -28.23
CA GLU A 227 5.54 -17.90 -27.11
C GLU A 227 4.71 -16.96 -26.21
N LEU A 228 4.00 -17.53 -25.23
CA LEU A 228 4.06 -16.89 -23.92
C LEU A 228 5.54 -17.01 -23.49
N THR A 229 6.36 -16.03 -23.88
CA THR A 229 7.80 -15.90 -23.61
C THR A 229 8.15 -15.78 -22.12
N ASP A 230 7.19 -16.02 -21.23
CA ASP A 230 7.38 -15.99 -19.80
C ASP A 230 7.19 -17.42 -19.27
N ASP A 231 8.32 -18.10 -19.01
CA ASP A 231 8.42 -19.40 -18.33
C ASP A 231 7.60 -19.46 -17.02
N ARG A 232 7.17 -18.31 -16.49
CA ARG A 232 6.36 -18.16 -15.28
C ARG A 232 4.86 -18.41 -15.47
N ALA A 233 4.34 -18.42 -16.69
CA ALA A 233 2.91 -18.61 -16.98
C ALA A 233 2.55 -20.05 -17.40
N ALA A 234 3.53 -20.91 -17.65
CA ALA A 234 3.29 -22.32 -17.94
C ALA A 234 2.88 -23.02 -16.64
N VAL A 235 1.60 -23.35 -16.50
CA VAL A 235 1.17 -24.23 -15.40
C VAL A 235 1.86 -25.59 -15.59
N PRO A 236 2.74 -26.00 -14.66
CA PRO A 236 3.61 -27.17 -14.86
C PRO A 236 2.82 -28.47 -14.83
N THR A 237 1.72 -28.51 -14.07
CA THR A 237 0.88 -29.70 -13.91
C THR A 237 -0.60 -29.32 -13.99
N LEU A 238 -1.34 -29.99 -14.87
CA LEU A 238 -2.77 -29.84 -15.07
C LEU A 238 -3.49 -31.12 -14.65
N VAL A 239 -4.59 -30.99 -13.92
CA VAL A 239 -5.45 -32.11 -13.53
C VAL A 239 -6.79 -31.95 -14.25
N PHE A 240 -7.16 -32.94 -15.06
CA PHE A 240 -8.48 -33.01 -15.67
C PHE A 240 -9.28 -34.13 -15.00
N ASP A 241 -10.36 -33.75 -14.35
CA ASP A 241 -11.33 -34.68 -13.77
C ASP A 241 -12.55 -34.78 -14.68
N GLU A 242 -13.13 -35.97 -14.79
CA GLU A 242 -14.33 -36.25 -15.60
C GLU A 242 -14.28 -35.83 -17.09
N VAL A 243 -13.10 -35.57 -17.66
CA VAL A 243 -12.97 -35.14 -19.07
C VAL A 243 -13.55 -36.15 -20.06
N ASP A 244 -13.58 -37.42 -19.65
CA ASP A 244 -14.12 -38.56 -20.38
C ASP A 244 -15.57 -38.93 -19.99
N ALA A 245 -16.23 -38.11 -19.16
CA ALA A 245 -17.61 -38.34 -18.77
C ALA A 245 -18.60 -38.15 -19.93
N GLY A 246 -19.48 -39.14 -20.12
CA GLY A 246 -20.54 -39.10 -21.11
C GLY A 246 -20.09 -39.27 -22.56
N ILE A 247 -18.84 -39.70 -22.81
CA ILE A 247 -18.29 -39.89 -24.16
C ILE A 247 -17.80 -41.32 -24.39
N GLY A 248 -17.66 -41.71 -25.65
CA GLY A 248 -17.14 -43.03 -26.05
C GLY A 248 -16.68 -43.03 -27.51
N GLY A 249 -16.07 -44.15 -27.94
CA GLY A 249 -15.66 -44.35 -29.33
C GLY A 249 -14.68 -43.28 -29.84
N GLU A 250 -14.97 -42.69 -30.99
CA GLU A 250 -14.11 -41.69 -31.64
C GLU A 250 -13.90 -40.43 -30.78
N ALA A 251 -14.92 -40.02 -30.02
CA ALA A 251 -14.82 -38.87 -29.13
C ALA A 251 -13.79 -39.10 -28.01
N ALA A 252 -13.74 -40.32 -27.45
CA ALA A 252 -12.76 -40.69 -26.44
C ALA A 252 -11.33 -40.69 -26.99
N LEU A 253 -11.14 -41.15 -28.24
CA LEU A 253 -9.86 -41.06 -28.94
C LEU A 253 -9.44 -39.60 -29.17
N ALA A 254 -10.39 -38.72 -29.51
CA ALA A 254 -10.12 -37.31 -29.70
C ALA A 254 -9.71 -36.61 -28.39
N VAL A 255 -10.37 -36.94 -27.27
CA VAL A 255 -9.96 -36.48 -25.93
C VAL A 255 -8.57 -36.99 -25.58
N GLY A 256 -8.26 -38.27 -25.80
CA GLY A 256 -6.93 -38.84 -25.59
C GLY A 256 -5.83 -38.10 -26.37
N ARG A 257 -6.08 -37.84 -27.68
CA ARG A 257 -5.19 -37.01 -28.50
C ARG A 257 -5.02 -35.59 -27.97
N ALA A 258 -6.12 -34.94 -27.59
CA ALA A 258 -6.11 -33.58 -27.07
C ALA A 258 -5.30 -33.47 -25.77
N LEU A 259 -5.46 -34.42 -24.85
CA LEU A 259 -4.68 -34.50 -23.61
C LEU A 259 -3.20 -34.73 -23.90
N ALA A 260 -2.86 -35.62 -24.84
CA ALA A 260 -1.48 -35.85 -25.24
C ALA A 260 -0.83 -34.59 -25.86
N ALA A 261 -1.56 -33.84 -26.67
CA ALA A 261 -1.07 -32.58 -27.25
C ALA A 261 -0.82 -31.51 -26.17
N VAL A 262 -1.64 -31.44 -25.12
CA VAL A 262 -1.34 -30.59 -23.95
C VAL A 262 -0.12 -31.13 -23.18
N ALA A 263 0.03 -32.46 -23.10
CA ALA A 263 1.10 -33.11 -22.38
C ALA A 263 2.50 -32.86 -22.97
N GLU A 264 2.59 -32.43 -24.23
CA GLU A 264 3.86 -32.03 -24.86
C GLU A 264 4.55 -30.86 -24.13
N ARG A 265 3.79 -30.03 -23.40
CA ARG A 265 4.28 -28.80 -22.75
C ARG A 265 3.96 -28.69 -21.26
N SER A 266 3.14 -29.58 -20.73
CA SER A 266 2.70 -29.58 -19.33
C SER A 266 2.54 -31.02 -18.85
N GLN A 267 2.77 -31.31 -17.57
CA GLN A 267 2.36 -32.59 -17.02
C GLN A 267 0.82 -32.63 -16.95
N VAL A 268 0.20 -33.69 -17.49
CA VAL A 268 -1.26 -33.86 -17.45
C VAL A 268 -1.60 -35.09 -16.62
N LEU A 269 -2.42 -34.91 -15.59
CA LEU A 269 -2.98 -35.97 -14.76
C LEU A 269 -4.48 -36.10 -15.08
N VAL A 270 -4.90 -37.29 -15.51
CA VAL A 270 -6.30 -37.59 -15.83
C VAL A 270 -6.70 -38.86 -15.11
N VAL A 271 -7.86 -38.83 -14.46
CA VAL A 271 -8.54 -40.06 -14.02
C VAL A 271 -9.49 -40.47 -15.13
N THR A 272 -9.28 -41.66 -15.70
CA THR A 272 -10.08 -42.15 -16.81
C THR A 272 -10.44 -43.62 -16.63
N HIS A 273 -11.62 -43.97 -17.12
CA HIS A 273 -12.08 -45.35 -17.23
C HIS A 273 -12.11 -45.84 -18.68
N LEU A 274 -11.81 -44.97 -19.65
CA LEU A 274 -11.85 -45.29 -21.07
C LEU A 274 -10.47 -45.75 -21.58
N PRO A 275 -10.35 -46.97 -22.12
CA PRO A 275 -9.09 -47.48 -22.65
C PRO A 275 -8.56 -46.61 -23.80
N GLN A 276 -9.46 -45.98 -24.57
CA GLN A 276 -9.14 -45.06 -25.66
C GLN A 276 -8.39 -43.82 -25.17
N VAL A 277 -8.67 -43.33 -23.96
CA VAL A 277 -7.97 -42.19 -23.37
C VAL A 277 -6.67 -42.67 -22.72
N ALA A 278 -6.74 -43.75 -21.94
CA ALA A 278 -5.58 -44.32 -21.24
C ALA A 278 -4.44 -44.74 -22.19
N ALA A 279 -4.76 -45.18 -23.41
CA ALA A 279 -3.76 -45.55 -24.43
C ALA A 279 -2.83 -44.39 -24.85
N PHE A 280 -3.28 -43.12 -24.72
CA PHE A 280 -2.46 -41.95 -25.07
C PHE A 280 -1.49 -41.50 -23.98
N ALA A 281 -1.62 -42.00 -22.75
CA ALA A 281 -0.77 -41.58 -21.65
C ALA A 281 0.71 -42.02 -21.84
N ASP A 282 1.66 -41.20 -21.39
CA ASP A 282 3.07 -41.61 -21.33
C ASP A 282 3.31 -42.65 -20.23
N ALA A 283 2.59 -42.49 -19.11
CA ALA A 283 2.61 -43.38 -17.97
C ALA A 283 1.18 -43.72 -17.54
N GLN A 284 0.92 -44.99 -17.21
CA GLN A 284 -0.38 -45.44 -16.73
C GLN A 284 -0.26 -45.98 -15.31
N VAL A 285 -1.07 -45.44 -14.40
CA VAL A 285 -1.14 -45.87 -13.00
C VAL A 285 -2.47 -46.59 -12.81
N ALA A 286 -2.41 -47.87 -12.43
CA ALA A 286 -3.61 -48.60 -12.03
C ALA A 286 -3.91 -48.33 -10.55
N VAL A 287 -5.17 -47.97 -10.27
CA VAL A 287 -5.68 -47.84 -8.90
C VAL A 287 -6.44 -49.10 -8.54
N THR A 288 -6.03 -49.78 -7.48
CA THR A 288 -6.67 -51.00 -6.98
C THR A 288 -7.25 -50.77 -5.59
N LYS A 289 -8.34 -51.47 -5.26
CA LYS A 289 -8.84 -51.54 -3.89
C LYS A 289 -8.36 -52.84 -3.27
N GLY A 290 -7.72 -52.74 -2.11
CA GLY A 290 -7.31 -53.88 -1.29
C GLY A 290 -7.90 -53.77 0.11
N GLU A 291 -7.64 -54.78 0.93
CA GLU A 291 -7.97 -54.75 2.36
C GLU A 291 -6.67 -54.83 3.16
N HIS A 292 -6.52 -53.93 4.13
CA HIS A 292 -5.42 -53.96 5.09
C HIS A 292 -5.99 -53.79 6.50
N GLN A 293 -5.79 -54.80 7.36
CA GLN A 293 -6.30 -54.83 8.73
C GLN A 293 -7.82 -54.58 8.83
N GLY A 294 -8.62 -55.23 7.97
CA GLY A 294 -10.08 -55.08 7.99
C GLY A 294 -10.61 -53.75 7.43
N ARG A 295 -9.74 -52.91 6.83
CA ARG A 295 -10.13 -51.65 6.19
C ARG A 295 -9.80 -51.67 4.71
N THR A 296 -10.74 -51.19 3.89
CA THR A 296 -10.49 -50.96 2.47
C THR A 296 -9.46 -49.85 2.29
N VAL A 297 -8.38 -50.15 1.56
CA VAL A 297 -7.32 -49.21 1.21
C VAL A 297 -7.19 -49.14 -0.31
N ALA A 298 -6.87 -47.97 -0.84
CA ALA A 298 -6.55 -47.80 -2.25
C ALA A 298 -5.03 -47.95 -2.45
N GLY A 299 -4.63 -48.78 -3.39
CA GLY A 299 -3.26 -48.90 -3.88
C GLY A 299 -3.13 -48.23 -5.25
N ALA A 300 -1.96 -47.69 -5.54
CA ALA A 300 -1.61 -47.14 -6.86
C ALA A 300 -0.31 -47.81 -7.33
N ARG A 301 -0.30 -48.32 -8.57
CA ARG A 301 0.86 -48.98 -9.15
C ARG A 301 1.10 -48.52 -10.57
N LEU A 302 2.31 -48.07 -10.87
CA LEU A 302 2.75 -47.79 -12.23
C LEU A 302 2.82 -49.10 -13.03
N LEU A 303 2.27 -49.08 -14.25
CA LEU A 303 2.26 -50.22 -15.15
C LEU A 303 3.45 -50.17 -16.11
N ASP A 304 4.14 -51.30 -16.28
CA ASP A 304 5.05 -51.52 -17.39
C ASP A 304 4.28 -51.82 -18.70
N SER A 305 5.00 -51.99 -19.80
CA SER A 305 4.41 -52.19 -21.13
C SER A 305 3.45 -53.39 -21.20
N ASP A 306 3.82 -54.52 -20.60
CA ASP A 306 3.01 -55.75 -20.64
C ASP A 306 1.79 -55.64 -19.74
N ALA A 307 1.96 -55.14 -18.52
CA ALA A 307 0.87 -54.90 -17.57
C ALA A 307 -0.12 -53.86 -18.11
N ARG A 308 0.36 -52.91 -18.91
CA ARG A 308 -0.48 -51.91 -19.56
C ARG A 308 -1.39 -52.51 -20.61
N ILE A 309 -0.89 -53.43 -21.44
CA ILE A 309 -1.73 -54.18 -22.41
C ILE A 309 -2.81 -54.97 -21.68
N VAL A 310 -2.44 -55.66 -20.59
CA VAL A 310 -3.39 -56.44 -19.78
C VAL A 310 -4.48 -55.54 -19.17
N GLU A 311 -4.09 -54.37 -18.65
CA GLU A 311 -5.04 -53.42 -18.07
C GLU A 311 -5.99 -52.83 -19.11
N LEU A 312 -5.49 -52.43 -20.29
CA LEU A 312 -6.33 -51.96 -21.38
C LEU A 312 -7.29 -53.06 -21.88
N SER A 313 -6.83 -54.31 -21.95
CA SER A 313 -7.67 -55.47 -22.29
C SER A 313 -8.80 -55.67 -21.28
N ARG A 314 -8.50 -55.48 -19.98
CA ARG A 314 -9.48 -55.50 -18.89
C ARG A 314 -10.46 -54.34 -19.00
N MET A 315 -9.99 -53.13 -19.32
CA MET A 315 -10.85 -51.95 -19.50
C MET A 315 -11.80 -52.12 -20.71
N LEU A 316 -11.35 -52.77 -21.78
CA LEU A 316 -12.13 -53.02 -22.99
C LEU A 316 -13.19 -54.11 -22.83
N SER A 317 -12.83 -55.25 -22.23
CA SER A 317 -13.66 -56.47 -22.25
C SER A 317 -14.12 -56.94 -20.86
N GLY A 318 -13.64 -56.31 -19.80
CA GLY A 318 -13.78 -56.80 -18.43
C GLY A 318 -12.93 -58.04 -18.12
N GLN A 319 -12.27 -58.64 -19.11
CA GLN A 319 -11.53 -59.89 -18.99
C GLN A 319 -10.06 -59.72 -19.36
N PRO A 320 -9.13 -59.70 -18.38
CA PRO A 320 -7.70 -59.51 -18.62
C PRO A 320 -7.07 -60.56 -19.56
N GLY A 321 -7.66 -61.77 -19.65
CA GLY A 321 -7.14 -62.90 -20.42
C GLY A 321 -7.78 -63.10 -21.80
N SER A 322 -8.63 -62.19 -22.26
CA SER A 322 -9.24 -62.31 -23.58
C SER A 322 -8.21 -62.00 -24.68
N ALA A 323 -7.92 -62.98 -25.54
CA ALA A 323 -6.97 -62.82 -26.65
C ALA A 323 -7.40 -61.71 -27.62
N THR A 324 -8.69 -61.63 -27.97
CA THR A 324 -9.21 -60.61 -28.88
C THR A 324 -9.18 -59.21 -28.26
N ALA A 325 -9.41 -59.09 -26.95
CA ALA A 325 -9.29 -57.82 -26.25
C ALA A 325 -7.83 -57.35 -26.17
N ARG A 326 -6.90 -58.31 -26.07
CA ARG A 326 -5.46 -58.05 -26.09
C ARG A 326 -5.02 -57.51 -27.45
N ASP A 327 -5.43 -58.14 -28.54
CA ASP A 327 -5.13 -57.68 -29.90
C ASP A 327 -5.63 -56.24 -30.11
N HIS A 328 -6.84 -55.92 -29.62
CA HIS A 328 -7.38 -54.57 -29.73
C HIS A 328 -6.68 -53.55 -28.81
N ALA A 329 -6.23 -53.97 -27.62
CA ALA A 329 -5.43 -53.12 -26.75
C ALA A 329 -4.06 -52.76 -27.36
N GLU A 330 -3.40 -53.74 -28.00
CA GLU A 330 -2.15 -53.54 -28.72
C GLU A 330 -2.34 -52.60 -29.92
N GLU A 331 -3.44 -52.77 -30.66
CA GLU A 331 -3.83 -51.86 -31.75
C GLU A 331 -4.05 -50.42 -31.24
N LEU A 332 -4.78 -50.23 -30.13
CA LEU A 332 -5.01 -48.90 -29.55
C LEU A 332 -3.71 -48.21 -29.15
N LEU A 333 -2.78 -48.93 -28.51
CA LEU A 333 -1.46 -48.40 -28.15
C LEU A 333 -0.66 -48.00 -29.41
N LEU A 334 -0.72 -48.81 -30.46
CA LEU A 334 -0.06 -48.52 -31.74
C LEU A 334 -0.65 -47.26 -32.42
N VAL A 335 -1.98 -47.13 -32.45
CA VAL A 335 -2.68 -45.95 -32.97
C VAL A 335 -2.29 -44.71 -32.17
N ALA A 336 -2.31 -44.79 -30.84
CA ALA A 336 -1.93 -43.70 -29.97
C ALA A 336 -0.46 -43.27 -30.19
N ALA A 337 0.46 -44.23 -30.29
CA ALA A 337 1.88 -43.94 -30.56
C ALA A 337 2.10 -43.23 -31.91
N ARG A 338 1.40 -43.66 -32.97
CA ARG A 338 1.46 -43.02 -34.29
C ARG A 338 0.90 -41.60 -34.27
N GLN A 339 -0.21 -41.39 -33.57
CA GLN A 339 -0.88 -40.08 -33.52
C GLN A 339 -0.14 -39.06 -32.65
N ARG A 340 0.57 -39.50 -31.59
CA ARG A 340 1.48 -38.64 -30.82
C ARG A 340 2.69 -38.19 -31.64
N THR A 341 3.23 -39.05 -32.50
CA THR A 341 4.42 -38.74 -33.31
C THR A 341 4.10 -37.96 -34.59
N GLY A 342 2.92 -38.16 -35.18
CA GLY A 342 2.47 -37.46 -36.39
C GLY A 342 1.97 -36.02 -36.17
N GLY A 343 1.64 -35.64 -34.94
CA GLY A 343 1.18 -34.27 -34.59
C GLY A 343 2.25 -33.18 -34.74
N ALA A 344 3.53 -33.55 -34.68
CA ALA A 344 4.64 -32.60 -34.77
C ALA A 344 4.96 -32.11 -36.21
N GLY A 345 4.29 -32.65 -37.25
CA GLY A 345 4.71 -32.49 -38.65
C GLY A 345 3.79 -31.68 -39.58
N VAL A 346 2.66 -31.12 -39.13
CA VAL A 346 1.65 -30.54 -40.05
C VAL A 346 1.56 -29.00 -40.01
N ALA A 347 2.46 -28.32 -39.27
CA ALA A 347 2.54 -26.84 -39.26
C ALA A 347 3.61 -26.30 -40.23
N ALA A 348 3.60 -26.71 -41.49
CA ALA A 348 4.31 -26.01 -42.57
C ALA A 348 3.71 -26.40 -43.93
N GLY A 349 2.62 -25.71 -44.31
CA GLY A 349 2.13 -25.74 -45.68
C GLY A 349 3.06 -24.94 -46.61
N PRO A 350 3.24 -25.36 -47.87
CA PRO A 350 4.25 -24.82 -48.78
C PRO A 350 3.88 -23.42 -49.26
N GLY A 351 4.92 -22.60 -49.47
CA GLY A 351 4.84 -21.16 -49.71
C GLY A 351 3.90 -20.71 -50.83
N SER A 352 3.23 -19.59 -50.57
CA SER A 352 2.74 -18.68 -51.61
C SER A 352 3.89 -17.78 -52.07
N ARG A 353 4.11 -17.79 -53.39
CA ARG A 353 4.89 -16.80 -54.13
C ARG A 353 4.34 -15.39 -53.96
#